data_AF-A0A6N8J2Z2-F1
#
_entry.id   AF-A0A6N8J2Z2-F1
#
_cell.length_a   1.000
_cell.length_b   1.000
_cell.length_c   1.000
_cell.angle_alpha   90.00
_cell.angle_beta   90.00
_cell.angle_gamma   90.00
#
_symmetry.space_group_name_H-M   'P 1'
#
loop_
_entity.id
_entity.type
_entity.pdbx_description
1 polymer ?
#
loop_
_entity_poly.entity_id
_entity_poly.type
_entity_poly.pdbx_seq_one_letter_code
_entity_poly.pdbx_strand_id
1 'polypeptide(L)'
;MITQKRKLLLSNIEKIGGIITMTEALEMMATYQHQIPDGIGAVLYRRELFDKLLNVPGCAGIRLVNAMHEGHHSIVLVAVDNRNVNITTVIAGKGSISPYYNPWESNYIVDKTGDFISKDVATDMIKAYQDLNPGTIKSNLYGREAFETLLSAPGCAGIRLFNGIAKDGDHKFVLVPVDAAQNAIGKCQLTTSAGMLFVDPPIIDGGMPCPPVCSPFAVVL
;
A
#
# COMPACT_ATOMS: atom_id res chain seq x y z
N MET A 1 3.75 -22.54 -12.30
CA MET A 1 2.80 -23.35 -11.50
C MET A 1 2.46 -22.56 -10.23
N ILE A 2 1.18 -22.26 -9.97
CA ILE A 2 0.75 -21.51 -8.77
C ILE A 2 0.83 -22.46 -7.56
N THR A 3 1.54 -22.05 -6.49
CA THR A 3 1.68 -22.86 -5.26
C THR A 3 0.33 -23.05 -4.56
N GLN A 4 0.16 -24.15 -3.82
CA GLN A 4 -1.07 -24.43 -3.07
C GLN A 4 -1.41 -23.31 -2.06
N LYS A 5 -0.40 -22.75 -1.39
CA LYS A 5 -0.51 -21.55 -0.53
C LYS A 5 -1.11 -20.36 -1.29
N ARG A 6 -0.66 -20.13 -2.53
CA ARG A 6 -1.17 -19.03 -3.36
C ARG A 6 -2.61 -19.25 -3.83
N LYS A 7 -2.99 -20.49 -4.17
CA LYS A 7 -4.38 -20.83 -4.47
C LYS A 7 -5.29 -20.58 -3.27
N LEU A 8 -4.85 -20.95 -2.07
CA LEU A 8 -5.61 -20.74 -0.83
C LEU A 8 -5.80 -19.25 -0.54
N LEU A 9 -4.75 -18.44 -0.63
CA LEU A 9 -4.86 -17.00 -0.42
C LEU A 9 -5.76 -16.32 -1.47
N LEU A 10 -5.66 -16.72 -2.75
CA LEU A 10 -6.53 -16.21 -3.82
C LEU A 10 -7.98 -16.68 -3.71
N SER A 11 -8.27 -17.72 -2.91
CA SER A 11 -9.65 -18.12 -2.61
C SER A 11 -10.34 -17.18 -1.63
N ASN A 12 -9.57 -16.30 -0.96
CA ASN A 12 -10.10 -15.32 -0.02
C ASN A 12 -9.32 -14.00 -0.09
N ILE A 13 -9.47 -13.29 -1.21
CA ILE A 13 -8.73 -12.05 -1.51
C ILE A 13 -8.94 -10.99 -0.44
N GLU A 14 -10.15 -10.89 0.12
CA GLU A 14 -10.54 -9.87 1.11
C GLU A 14 -9.66 -9.90 2.36
N LYS A 15 -9.08 -11.06 2.68
CA LYS A 15 -8.22 -11.30 3.86
C LYS A 15 -6.72 -11.23 3.58
N ILE A 16 -6.31 -10.85 2.37
CA ILE A 16 -4.87 -10.74 2.05
C ILE A 16 -4.28 -9.54 2.80
N GLY A 17 -3.16 -9.78 3.48
CA GLY A 17 -2.55 -8.82 4.40
C GLY A 17 -2.84 -9.18 5.85
N GLY A 18 -2.01 -8.68 6.75
CA GLY A 18 -2.11 -8.97 8.18
C GLY A 18 -1.49 -7.87 9.01
N ILE A 19 -2.00 -7.75 10.24
CA ILE A 19 -1.41 -6.86 11.24
C ILE A 19 -0.02 -7.40 11.59
N ILE A 20 0.99 -6.53 11.49
CA ILE A 20 2.35 -6.79 11.93
C ILE A 20 2.68 -5.95 13.16
N THR A 21 3.70 -6.37 13.89
CA THR A 21 4.19 -5.61 15.05
C THR A 21 4.98 -4.38 14.62
N MET A 22 5.09 -3.43 15.55
CA MET A 22 5.93 -2.25 15.41
C MET A 22 7.39 -2.59 15.08
N THR A 23 7.92 -3.61 15.75
CA THR A 23 9.29 -4.07 15.56
C THR A 23 9.49 -4.63 14.16
N GLU A 24 8.58 -5.47 13.68
CA GLU A 24 8.65 -6.02 12.32
C GLU A 24 8.59 -4.92 11.25
N ALA A 25 7.70 -3.95 11.44
CA ALA A 25 7.59 -2.79 10.55
C ALA A 25 8.91 -2.01 10.46
N LEU A 26 9.51 -1.70 11.61
CA LEU A 26 10.79 -0.99 11.71
C LEU A 26 11.94 -1.79 11.08
N GLU A 27 12.01 -3.10 11.32
CA GLU A 27 13.02 -3.98 10.72
C GLU A 27 12.95 -3.94 9.18
N MET A 28 11.74 -4.01 8.62
CA MET A 28 11.55 -4.00 7.16
C MET A 28 11.97 -2.67 6.53
N MET A 29 11.58 -1.55 7.14
CA MET A 29 11.91 -0.21 6.65
C MET A 29 13.42 0.07 6.77
N ALA A 30 14.03 -0.30 7.91
CA ALA A 30 15.47 -0.14 8.12
C ALA A 30 16.28 -0.99 7.12
N THR A 31 15.82 -2.21 6.83
CA THR A 31 16.45 -3.06 5.82
C THR A 31 16.38 -2.43 4.43
N TYR A 32 15.22 -1.86 4.05
CA TYR A 32 15.09 -1.12 2.80
C TYR A 32 16.03 0.08 2.74
N GLN A 33 16.05 0.92 3.78
CA GLN A 33 16.92 2.10 3.86
C GLN A 33 18.40 1.72 3.74
N HIS A 34 18.82 0.64 4.39
CA HIS A 34 20.21 0.20 4.33
C HIS A 34 20.62 -0.24 2.91
N GLN A 35 19.72 -0.92 2.19
CA GLN A 35 19.99 -1.40 0.83
C GLN A 35 19.82 -0.30 -0.23
N ILE A 36 18.93 0.66 0.01
CA ILE A 36 18.56 1.73 -0.92
C ILE A 36 18.57 3.06 -0.16
N PRO A 37 19.75 3.58 0.22
CA PRO A 37 19.88 4.76 1.10
C PRO A 37 19.34 6.05 0.50
N ASP A 38 19.41 6.20 -0.82
CA ASP A 38 18.89 7.34 -1.57
C ASP A 38 17.48 7.07 -2.16
N GLY A 39 16.82 6.00 -1.70
CA GLY A 39 15.50 5.60 -2.14
C GLY A 39 14.39 6.51 -1.63
N ILE A 40 13.16 6.17 -2.04
CA ILE A 40 11.97 6.78 -1.46
C ILE A 40 11.56 5.97 -0.24
N GLY A 41 11.52 6.59 0.93
CA GLY A 41 11.09 5.92 2.16
C GLY A 41 9.61 5.52 2.11
N ALA A 42 8.73 6.46 1.76
CA ALA A 42 7.30 6.20 1.69
C ALA A 42 6.54 7.11 0.71
N VAL A 43 5.31 6.70 0.41
CA VAL A 43 4.36 7.47 -0.39
C VAL A 43 3.04 7.62 0.36
N LEU A 44 2.51 8.84 0.45
CA LEU A 44 1.28 9.17 1.17
C LEU A 44 0.09 9.34 0.22
N TYR A 45 -1.03 8.71 0.57
CA TYR A 45 -2.33 8.85 -0.09
C TYR A 45 -3.41 9.27 0.91
N ARG A 46 -4.28 10.19 0.47
CA ARG A 46 -5.47 10.62 1.24
C ARG A 46 -6.51 9.52 1.35
N ARG A 47 -7.23 9.52 2.47
CA ARG A 47 -8.33 8.60 2.77
C ARG A 47 -9.37 8.55 1.64
N GLU A 48 -9.74 9.70 1.09
CA GLU A 48 -10.73 9.81 0.01
C GLU A 48 -10.43 8.87 -1.18
N LEU A 49 -9.16 8.70 -1.55
CA LEU A 49 -8.75 7.84 -2.65
C LEU A 49 -9.04 6.37 -2.33
N PHE A 50 -8.73 5.93 -1.11
CA PHE A 50 -9.03 4.58 -0.64
C PHE A 50 -10.54 4.35 -0.52
N ASP A 51 -11.27 5.30 0.08
CA ASP A 51 -12.73 5.22 0.19
C ASP A 51 -13.37 5.08 -1.21
N LYS A 52 -12.88 5.82 -2.21
CA LYS A 52 -13.39 5.72 -3.58
C LYS A 52 -13.06 4.38 -4.24
N LEU A 53 -11.84 3.86 -4.07
CA LEU A 53 -11.42 2.56 -4.59
C LEU A 53 -12.19 1.40 -3.94
N LEU A 54 -12.39 1.46 -2.63
CA LEU A 54 -13.17 0.46 -1.88
C LEU A 54 -14.67 0.50 -2.21
N ASN A 55 -15.20 1.64 -2.63
CA ASN A 55 -16.59 1.76 -3.06
C ASN A 55 -16.83 1.35 -4.52
N VAL A 56 -15.80 0.94 -5.28
CA VAL A 56 -15.97 0.38 -6.62
C VAL A 56 -16.78 -0.92 -6.52
N PRO A 57 -17.90 -1.08 -7.26
CA PRO A 57 -18.71 -2.30 -7.20
C PRO A 57 -17.88 -3.56 -7.49
N GLY A 58 -17.99 -4.55 -6.59
CA GLY A 58 -17.25 -5.81 -6.72
C GLY A 58 -15.78 -5.75 -6.27
N CYS A 59 -15.31 -4.64 -5.73
CA CYS A 59 -13.97 -4.52 -5.15
C CYS A 59 -13.80 -5.49 -3.96
N ALA A 60 -12.81 -6.36 -4.03
CA ALA A 60 -12.38 -7.28 -2.98
C ALA A 60 -11.04 -6.87 -2.34
N GLY A 61 -10.35 -5.87 -2.89
CA GLY A 61 -9.08 -5.37 -2.40
C GLY A 61 -8.46 -4.32 -3.33
N ILE A 62 -7.27 -3.85 -2.97
CA ILE A 62 -6.52 -2.86 -3.75
C ILE A 62 -5.14 -3.41 -4.05
N ARG A 63 -4.72 -3.26 -5.30
CA ARG A 63 -3.38 -3.55 -5.78
C ARG A 63 -2.52 -2.29 -5.77
N LEU A 64 -1.36 -2.41 -5.15
CA LEU A 64 -0.32 -1.40 -5.07
C LEU A 64 0.71 -1.75 -6.15
N VAL A 65 0.69 -1.02 -7.25
CA VAL A 65 1.57 -1.24 -8.40
C VAL A 65 2.75 -0.29 -8.32
N ASN A 66 3.96 -0.82 -8.42
CA ASN A 66 5.16 0.01 -8.48
C ASN A 66 5.15 0.85 -9.77
N ALA A 67 5.42 2.15 -9.62
CA ALA A 67 5.32 3.14 -10.69
C ALA A 67 6.34 4.27 -10.49
N MET A 68 6.52 5.12 -11.50
CA MET A 68 7.31 6.34 -11.39
C MET A 68 6.40 7.56 -11.44
N HIS A 69 6.70 8.58 -10.64
CA HIS A 69 6.09 9.90 -10.71
C HIS A 69 7.17 10.96 -10.55
N GLU A 70 7.27 11.90 -11.51
CA GLU A 70 8.24 13.01 -11.46
C GLU A 70 9.69 12.56 -11.19
N GLY A 71 10.09 11.42 -11.75
CA GLY A 71 11.46 10.89 -11.61
C GLY A 71 11.71 10.08 -10.33
N HIS A 72 10.70 9.91 -9.47
CA HIS A 72 10.79 9.17 -8.22
C HIS A 72 9.90 7.93 -8.20
N HIS A 73 10.26 6.95 -7.38
CA HIS A 73 9.40 5.79 -7.11
C HIS A 73 8.10 6.25 -6.45
N SER A 74 6.98 5.83 -7.02
CA SER A 74 5.63 6.06 -6.51
C SER A 74 4.79 4.79 -6.69
N ILE A 75 3.51 4.87 -6.34
CA ILE A 75 2.58 3.74 -6.37
C ILE A 75 1.35 4.11 -7.19
N VAL A 76 0.83 3.15 -7.97
CA VAL A 76 -0.51 3.24 -8.55
C VAL A 76 -1.42 2.30 -7.80
N LEU A 77 -2.59 2.78 -7.39
CA LEU A 77 -3.60 2.07 -6.64
C LEU A 77 -4.77 1.70 -7.56
N VAL A 78 -5.11 0.41 -7.60
CA VAL A 78 -6.17 -0.12 -8.48
C VAL A 78 -7.04 -1.08 -7.68
N ALA A 79 -8.36 -0.93 -7.78
CA ALA A 79 -9.31 -1.88 -7.19
C ALA A 79 -9.19 -3.25 -7.87
N VAL A 80 -9.45 -4.33 -7.14
CA VAL A 80 -9.36 -5.71 -7.65
C VAL A 80 -10.61 -6.48 -7.25
N ASP A 81 -11.18 -7.26 -8.18
CA ASP A 81 -12.34 -8.11 -7.91
C ASP A 81 -11.97 -9.43 -7.20
N ASN A 82 -12.98 -10.21 -6.80
CA ASN A 82 -12.78 -11.51 -6.14
C ASN A 82 -12.14 -12.60 -7.03
N ARG A 83 -11.93 -12.33 -8.33
CA ARG A 83 -11.22 -13.19 -9.28
C ARG A 83 -9.80 -12.70 -9.53
N ASN A 84 -9.33 -11.72 -8.75
CA ASN A 84 -8.02 -11.10 -8.89
C ASN A 84 -7.84 -10.31 -10.20
N VAL A 85 -8.93 -9.76 -10.75
CA VAL A 85 -8.94 -8.91 -11.95
C VAL A 85 -8.98 -7.44 -11.51
N ASN A 86 -8.11 -6.62 -12.10
CA ASN A 86 -8.10 -5.18 -11.86
C ASN A 86 -9.39 -4.55 -12.38
N ILE A 87 -10.05 -3.74 -11.55
CA ILE A 87 -11.20 -2.90 -11.92
C ILE A 87 -10.67 -1.49 -12.17
N THR A 88 -10.59 -1.09 -13.44
CA THR A 88 -9.88 0.14 -13.87
C THR A 88 -10.77 1.37 -14.00
N THR A 89 -12.02 1.29 -13.54
CA THR A 89 -12.97 2.42 -13.54
C THR A 89 -12.49 3.59 -12.68
N VAL A 90 -11.76 3.30 -11.60
CA VAL A 90 -11.11 4.28 -10.73
C VAL A 90 -9.68 3.82 -10.51
N ILE A 91 -8.73 4.72 -10.77
CA ILE A 91 -7.31 4.50 -10.54
C ILE A 91 -6.79 5.71 -9.78
N ALA A 92 -6.02 5.48 -8.71
CA ALA A 92 -5.35 6.55 -8.00
C ALA A 92 -3.82 6.42 -8.16
N GLY A 93 -3.13 7.55 -8.13
CA GLY A 93 -1.66 7.60 -8.19
C GLY A 93 -1.16 8.97 -7.79
N LYS A 94 0.09 9.29 -8.15
CA LYS A 94 0.73 10.58 -7.82
C LYS A 94 0.74 10.91 -6.32
N GLY A 95 0.90 9.89 -5.47
CA GLY A 95 0.99 10.10 -4.03
C GLY A 95 2.22 10.93 -3.67
N SER A 96 2.16 11.65 -2.56
CA SER A 96 3.29 12.50 -2.15
C SER A 96 4.42 11.65 -1.59
N ILE A 97 5.64 12.05 -1.90
CA ILE A 97 6.84 11.40 -1.40
C ILE A 97 7.11 11.86 0.03
N SER A 98 7.38 10.91 0.90
CA SER A 98 8.00 11.12 2.20
C SER A 98 9.41 10.50 2.13
N PRO A 99 10.48 11.31 2.15
CA PRO A 99 11.84 10.77 2.13
C PRO A 99 12.21 10.06 3.44
N TYR A 100 11.40 10.21 4.49
CA TYR A 100 11.64 9.54 5.76
C TYR A 100 11.29 8.05 5.68
N TYR A 101 12.21 7.26 6.21
CA TYR A 101 12.10 5.81 6.32
C TYR A 101 11.45 5.37 7.63
N ASN A 102 11.22 6.31 8.55
CA ASN A 102 10.64 6.07 9.85
C ASN A 102 9.34 6.89 10.00
N PRO A 103 8.18 6.26 10.23
CA PRO A 103 6.90 6.96 10.39
C PRO A 103 6.81 7.91 11.59
N TRP A 104 7.71 7.79 12.56
CA TRP A 104 7.74 8.63 13.76
C TRP A 104 8.75 9.78 13.68
N GLU A 105 9.51 9.88 12.58
CA GLU A 105 10.40 11.01 12.32
C GLU A 105 9.66 12.07 11.52
N SER A 106 9.59 13.28 12.10
CA SER A 106 9.03 14.56 11.59
C SER A 106 8.18 14.51 10.31
N ASN A 107 6.91 14.92 10.39
CA ASN A 107 6.12 15.05 9.17
C ASN A 107 6.57 16.23 8.34
N TYR A 108 6.90 15.94 7.10
CA TYR A 108 6.76 16.91 6.03
C TYR A 108 5.28 16.98 5.66
N ILE A 109 4.62 18.10 5.96
CA ILE A 109 3.26 18.34 5.47
C ILE A 109 3.35 18.52 3.96
N VAL A 110 2.69 17.62 3.24
CA VAL A 110 2.60 17.65 1.78
C VAL A 110 1.22 18.12 1.33
N ASP A 111 1.17 19.05 0.38
CA ASP A 111 -0.08 19.66 -0.08
C ASP A 111 -0.91 18.75 -1.00
N LYS A 112 -0.29 17.77 -1.68
CA LYS A 112 -0.93 16.91 -2.69
C LYS A 112 -0.67 15.41 -2.48
N THR A 113 -1.56 14.76 -1.73
CA THR A 113 -1.47 13.35 -1.32
C THR A 113 -2.23 12.40 -2.26
N GLY A 114 -1.89 12.45 -3.55
CA GLY A 114 -2.48 11.62 -4.60
C GLY A 114 -3.69 12.22 -5.32
N ASP A 115 -3.91 11.71 -6.54
CA ASP A 115 -4.99 12.10 -7.46
C ASP A 115 -5.64 10.86 -8.09
N PHE A 116 -6.88 11.02 -8.55
CA PHE A 116 -7.43 10.10 -9.55
C PHE A 116 -6.79 10.37 -10.90
N ILE A 117 -6.32 9.31 -11.56
CA ILE A 117 -5.59 9.39 -12.83
C ILE A 117 -6.27 8.55 -13.90
N SER A 118 -6.03 8.91 -15.17
CA SER A 118 -6.50 8.09 -16.28
C SER A 118 -5.70 6.79 -16.38
N LYS A 119 -6.27 5.80 -17.08
CA LYS A 119 -5.59 4.55 -17.40
C LYS A 119 -4.28 4.77 -18.18
N ASP A 120 -4.26 5.74 -19.10
CA ASP A 120 -3.06 6.03 -19.90
C ASP A 120 -1.94 6.59 -19.02
N VAL A 121 -2.24 7.58 -18.15
CA VAL A 121 -1.27 8.12 -17.19
C VAL A 121 -0.72 7.03 -16.28
N ALA A 122 -1.60 6.15 -15.78
CA ALA A 122 -1.20 5.05 -14.93
C ALA A 122 -0.30 4.04 -15.67
N THR A 123 -0.63 3.72 -16.93
CA THR A 123 0.17 2.85 -17.81
C THR A 123 1.58 3.41 -18.00
N ASP A 124 1.70 4.71 -18.30
CA ASP A 124 2.99 5.37 -18.53
C ASP A 124 3.86 5.36 -17.26
N MET A 125 3.26 5.69 -16.11
CA MET A 125 3.94 5.67 -14.81
C MET A 125 4.46 4.26 -14.47
N ILE A 126 3.65 3.23 -14.70
CA ILE A 126 4.03 1.83 -14.44
C ILE A 126 5.12 1.38 -15.40
N LYS A 127 5.00 1.70 -16.69
CA LYS A 127 5.99 1.34 -17.71
C LYS A 127 7.36 1.94 -17.38
N ALA A 128 7.38 3.22 -17.01
CA ALA A 128 8.61 3.90 -16.61
C ALA A 128 9.32 3.19 -15.45
N TYR A 129 8.57 2.69 -14.44
CA TYR A 129 9.16 1.91 -13.36
C TYR A 129 9.73 0.57 -13.85
N GLN A 130 8.97 -0.15 -14.66
CA GLN A 130 9.34 -1.48 -15.15
C GLN A 130 10.55 -1.46 -16.08
N ASP A 131 10.67 -0.43 -16.92
CA ASP A 131 11.83 -0.23 -17.79
C ASP A 131 13.11 0.01 -16.96
N LEU A 132 13.01 0.74 -15.86
CA LEU A 132 14.13 1.03 -14.95
C LEU A 132 14.46 -0.12 -14.01
N ASN A 133 13.47 -0.95 -13.66
CA ASN A 133 13.60 -2.00 -12.66
C ASN A 133 13.17 -3.37 -13.24
N PRO A 134 13.88 -3.88 -14.27
CA PRO A 134 13.53 -5.14 -14.88
C PRO A 134 13.67 -6.30 -13.88
N GLY A 135 12.70 -7.21 -13.88
CA GLY A 135 12.74 -8.43 -13.06
C GLY A 135 12.34 -8.26 -11.59
N THR A 136 12.01 -7.04 -11.14
CA THR A 136 11.54 -6.79 -9.77
C THR A 136 10.05 -7.11 -9.60
N ILE A 137 9.59 -7.13 -8.35
CA ILE A 137 8.17 -7.28 -8.03
C ILE A 137 7.40 -6.09 -8.62
N LYS A 138 6.40 -6.39 -9.45
CA LYS A 138 5.60 -5.36 -10.14
C LYS A 138 4.55 -4.73 -9.24
N SER A 139 3.96 -5.50 -8.33
CA SER A 139 2.89 -5.04 -7.45
C SER A 139 2.64 -6.00 -6.29
N ASN A 140 1.97 -5.50 -5.26
CA ASN A 140 1.44 -6.27 -4.14
C ASN A 140 -0.09 -6.06 -4.03
N LEU A 141 -0.83 -7.14 -3.84
CA LEU A 141 -2.27 -7.13 -3.58
C LEU A 141 -2.52 -7.18 -2.07
N TYR A 142 -3.42 -6.32 -1.60
CA TYR A 142 -3.96 -6.33 -0.24
C TYR A 142 -5.49 -6.42 -0.33
N GLY A 143 -6.07 -7.20 0.58
CA GLY A 143 -7.51 -7.40 0.67
C GLY A 143 -8.22 -6.18 1.22
N ARG A 144 -9.53 -6.12 0.98
CA ARG A 144 -10.43 -5.10 1.52
C ARG A 144 -10.29 -4.93 3.03
N GLU A 145 -10.26 -6.03 3.79
CA GLU A 145 -10.22 -6.00 5.25
C GLU A 145 -8.98 -5.25 5.77
N ALA A 146 -7.84 -5.32 5.06
CA ALA A 146 -6.64 -4.60 5.42
C ALA A 146 -6.84 -3.08 5.39
N PHE A 147 -7.41 -2.56 4.30
CA PHE A 147 -7.66 -1.12 4.18
C PHE A 147 -8.75 -0.65 5.12
N GLU A 148 -9.83 -1.40 5.26
CA GLU A 148 -10.90 -1.06 6.21
C GLU A 148 -10.38 -1.02 7.65
N THR A 149 -9.50 -1.95 8.01
CA THR A 149 -8.81 -1.96 9.31
C THR A 149 -7.98 -0.69 9.51
N LEU A 150 -7.15 -0.29 8.54
CA LEU A 150 -6.35 0.94 8.61
C LEU A 150 -7.22 2.21 8.69
N LEU A 151 -8.26 2.29 7.86
CA LEU A 151 -9.16 3.44 7.77
C LEU A 151 -10.10 3.56 8.98
N SER A 152 -10.28 2.47 9.74
CA SER A 152 -11.04 2.46 10.99
C SER A 152 -10.30 3.13 12.17
N ALA A 153 -8.99 3.38 12.04
CA ALA A 153 -8.21 4.05 13.09
C ALA A 153 -8.80 5.45 13.36
N PRO A 154 -9.15 5.79 14.62
CA PRO A 154 -9.71 7.10 14.95
C PRO A 154 -8.81 8.24 14.47
N GLY A 155 -9.40 9.21 13.74
CA GLY A 155 -8.64 10.34 13.18
C GLY A 155 -7.88 10.05 11.89
N CYS A 156 -7.98 8.83 11.32
CA CYS A 156 -7.34 8.47 10.06
C CYS A 156 -7.83 9.34 8.90
N ALA A 157 -6.89 10.08 8.30
CA ALA A 157 -7.08 10.95 7.14
C ALA A 157 -6.32 10.46 5.90
N GLY A 158 -5.51 9.41 6.02
CA GLY A 158 -4.77 8.81 4.92
C GLY A 158 -3.97 7.58 5.33
N ILE A 159 -3.29 6.99 4.36
CA ILE A 159 -2.40 5.84 4.57
C ILE A 159 -1.06 6.16 3.92
N ARG A 160 0.02 6.02 4.70
CA ARG A 160 1.39 6.11 4.24
C ARG A 160 1.91 4.71 3.94
N LEU A 161 2.39 4.52 2.71
CA LEU A 161 2.91 3.26 2.18
C LEU A 161 4.44 3.32 2.24
N PHE A 162 5.04 2.70 3.24
CA PHE A 162 6.49 2.63 3.37
C PHE A 162 7.04 1.50 2.50
N ASN A 163 8.14 1.78 1.82
CA ASN A 163 8.94 0.74 1.21
C ASN A 163 9.63 -0.08 2.31
N GLY A 164 9.53 -1.40 2.20
CA GLY A 164 10.15 -2.33 3.12
C GLY A 164 10.75 -3.53 2.39
N ILE A 165 11.69 -4.20 3.03
CA ILE A 165 12.22 -5.49 2.58
C ILE A 165 11.89 -6.52 3.66
N ALA A 166 11.12 -7.55 3.30
CA ALA A 166 10.79 -8.64 4.20
C ALA A 166 11.99 -9.57 4.44
N LYS A 167 11.88 -10.45 5.44
CA LYS A 167 12.95 -11.39 5.82
C LYS A 167 13.36 -12.35 4.70
N ASP A 168 12.48 -12.59 3.73
CA ASP A 168 12.75 -13.39 2.53
C ASP A 168 13.45 -12.60 1.40
N GLY A 169 13.68 -11.30 1.60
CA GLY A 169 14.32 -10.40 0.63
C GLY A 169 13.35 -9.74 -0.35
N ASP A 170 12.05 -10.05 -0.28
CA ASP A 170 11.06 -9.46 -1.18
C ASP A 170 10.76 -8.00 -0.82
N HIS A 171 10.62 -7.16 -1.84
CA HIS A 171 10.08 -5.81 -1.69
C HIS A 171 8.59 -5.86 -1.31
N LYS A 172 8.27 -5.23 -0.17
CA LYS A 172 6.95 -5.17 0.45
C LYS A 172 6.58 -3.74 0.79
N PHE A 173 5.32 -3.55 1.14
CA PHE A 173 4.85 -2.29 1.70
C PHE A 173 4.45 -2.47 3.15
N VAL A 174 4.88 -1.53 3.98
CA VAL A 174 4.33 -1.36 5.32
C VAL A 174 3.33 -0.22 5.29
N LEU A 175 2.06 -0.53 5.57
CA LEU A 175 0.96 0.41 5.50
C LEU A 175 0.68 0.97 6.89
N VAL A 176 0.74 2.30 7.03
CA VAL A 176 0.58 3.01 8.30
C VAL A 176 -0.52 4.07 8.17
N PRO A 177 -1.54 4.10 9.04
CA PRO A 177 -2.56 5.14 9.01
C PRO A 177 -1.98 6.47 9.52
N VAL A 178 -2.38 7.58 8.90
CA VAL A 178 -1.95 8.92 9.30
C VAL A 178 -3.13 9.82 9.63
N ASP A 179 -2.92 10.79 10.52
CA ASP A 179 -3.89 11.83 10.86
C ASP A 179 -3.92 12.98 9.83
N ALA A 180 -4.78 13.99 10.06
CA ALA A 180 -4.90 15.16 9.18
C ALA A 180 -3.65 16.06 9.16
N ALA A 181 -2.83 16.01 10.21
CA ALA A 181 -1.51 16.64 10.25
C ALA A 181 -0.41 15.73 9.68
N GLN A 182 -0.82 14.61 9.07
CA GLN A 182 0.01 13.60 8.44
C GLN A 182 0.94 12.87 9.43
N ASN A 183 0.67 12.92 10.73
CA ASN A 183 1.41 12.11 11.70
C ASN A 183 1.00 10.66 11.52
N ALA A 184 1.96 9.75 11.59
CA ALA A 184 1.60 8.37 11.88
C ALA A 184 0.77 8.35 13.16
N ILE A 185 -0.40 7.73 13.10
CA ILE A 185 -1.19 7.50 14.30
C ILE A 185 -0.36 6.49 15.11
N GLY A 186 0.05 6.87 16.32
CA GLY A 186 0.95 6.07 17.15
C GLY A 186 0.25 5.34 18.30
N LYS A 187 -0.88 5.88 18.77
CA LYS A 187 -1.79 5.27 19.75
C LYS A 187 -3.21 5.74 19.49
N CYS A 188 -4.15 4.80 19.52
CA CYS A 188 -5.57 5.09 19.43
C CYS A 188 -6.19 5.03 20.83
N GLN A 189 -6.97 6.04 21.18
CA GLN A 189 -7.78 6.04 22.39
C GLN A 189 -9.21 5.61 22.04
N LEU A 190 -9.68 4.54 22.66
CA LEU A 190 -11.04 4.01 22.50
C LEU A 190 -11.81 4.16 23.81
N THR A 191 -13.00 4.72 23.74
CA THR A 191 -13.93 4.72 24.87
C THR A 191 -14.80 3.47 24.78
N THR A 192 -14.68 2.59 25.77
CA THR A 192 -15.49 1.37 25.90
C THR A 192 -16.43 1.50 27.09
N SER A 193 -17.40 0.58 27.23
CA SER A 193 -18.23 0.48 28.42
C SER A 193 -17.43 0.19 29.70
N ALA A 194 -16.21 -0.33 29.58
CA ALA A 194 -15.27 -0.58 30.68
C ALA A 194 -14.31 0.60 30.94
N GLY A 195 -14.46 1.72 30.23
CA GLY A 195 -13.59 2.89 30.34
C GLY A 195 -12.67 3.07 29.14
N MET A 196 -11.58 3.80 29.35
CA MET A 196 -10.65 4.24 28.31
C MET A 196 -9.60 3.18 28.03
N LEU A 197 -9.50 2.72 26.78
CA LEU A 197 -8.53 1.74 26.31
C LEU A 197 -7.57 2.41 25.32
N PHE A 198 -6.27 2.18 25.48
CA PHE A 198 -5.27 2.56 24.50
C PHE A 198 -4.86 1.33 23.70
N VAL A 199 -4.98 1.42 22.38
CA VAL A 199 -4.54 0.36 21.46
C VAL A 199 -3.52 0.92 20.48
N ASP A 200 -2.54 0.10 20.12
CA ASP A 200 -1.64 0.44 19.03
C ASP A 200 -2.44 0.39 17.71
N PRO A 201 -2.23 1.34 16.80
CA PRO A 201 -2.91 1.34 15.52
C PRO A 201 -2.44 0.17 14.65
N PRO A 202 -3.30 -0.34 13.77
CA PRO A 202 -2.91 -1.43 12.89
C PRO A 202 -1.80 -0.96 11.95
N ILE A 203 -0.71 -1.74 11.88
CA ILE A 203 0.32 -1.65 10.85
C ILE A 203 0.18 -2.90 10.00
N ILE A 204 0.12 -2.76 8.68
CA ILE A 204 -0.16 -3.90 7.80
C ILE A 204 1.01 -4.18 6.85
N ASP A 205 1.36 -5.45 6.73
CA ASP A 205 2.05 -6.04 5.58
C ASP A 205 1.38 -7.38 5.22
N GLY A 206 2.07 -8.38 4.65
CA GLY A 206 1.48 -9.63 4.17
C GLY A 206 0.87 -9.52 2.77
N GLY A 207 1.21 -8.48 2.01
CA GLY A 207 0.74 -8.31 0.64
C GLY A 207 1.14 -9.49 -0.25
N MET A 208 0.25 -9.89 -1.16
CA MET A 208 0.54 -10.94 -2.14
C MET A 208 1.21 -10.33 -3.38
N PRO A 209 2.48 -10.67 -3.68
CA PRO A 209 3.15 -10.13 -4.85
C PRO A 209 2.55 -10.71 -6.14
N CYS A 210 2.53 -9.90 -7.20
CA CYS A 210 2.19 -10.41 -8.52
C CYS A 210 3.10 -11.58 -8.93
N PRO A 211 2.60 -12.56 -9.69
CA PRO A 211 3.50 -13.52 -10.31
C PRO A 211 4.45 -12.78 -11.27
N PRO A 212 5.69 -13.26 -11.46
CA PRO A 212 6.64 -12.63 -12.38
C PRO A 212 6.12 -12.56 -13.82
N VAL A 213 5.24 -13.48 -14.19
CA VAL A 213 4.56 -13.52 -15.49
C VAL A 213 3.08 -13.17 -15.32
N CYS A 214 2.66 -12.08 -15.94
CA CYS A 214 1.25 -11.79 -16.14
C CYS A 214 0.75 -12.58 -17.36
N SER A 215 -0.46 -13.14 -17.29
CA SER A 215 -1.12 -13.68 -18.49
C SER A 215 -1.16 -12.59 -19.58
N PRO A 216 -1.09 -12.91 -20.88
CA PRO A 216 -1.23 -11.91 -21.96
C PRO A 216 -2.58 -11.15 -21.91
N PHE A 217 -3.55 -11.62 -21.12
CA PHE A 217 -4.81 -10.93 -20.83
C PHE A 217 -4.82 -10.14 -19.51
N ALA A 218 -3.76 -10.24 -18.72
CA ALA A 218 -3.54 -9.50 -17.48
C ALA A 218 -2.49 -8.43 -17.74
N VAL A 219 -2.86 -7.40 -18.50
CA VAL A 219 -2.06 -6.18 -18.51
C VAL A 219 -2.00 -5.67 -17.06
N VAL A 220 -0.86 -5.13 -16.64
CA VAL A 220 -0.70 -4.58 -15.30
C VAL A 220 -1.75 -3.48 -15.02
N LEU A 221 -2.42 -2.95 -16.08
CA LEU A 221 -3.66 -2.19 -16.09
C LEU A 221 -4.50 -2.37 -17.37
#